data_AF-A0AAF1C0A0-F1
#
_entry.id   AF-A0AAF1C0A0-F1
#
_cell.length_a   1.000
_cell.length_b   1.000
_cell.length_c   1.000
_cell.angle_alpha   90.00
_cell.angle_beta   90.00
_cell.angle_gamma   90.00
#
_symmetry.space_group_name_H-M   'P 1'
#
loop_
_entity.id
_entity.type
_entity.pdbx_description
1 polymer ?
#
loop_
_entity_poly.entity_id
_entity_poly.type
_entity_poly.pdbx_seq_one_letter_code
_entity_poly.pdbx_strand_id
1 'polypeptide(L)'
;MIKLFITTLLLVSLFTAPVLADNQQPSDSDKAKQPLPECVKTDCNCSDFKTQEEAQRVLDAFPRDPYKLDRDKDGIACEKPKR
;
A
#
# COMPACT_ATOMS: atom_id res chain seq x y z
N MET A 1 42.97 -24.27 8.94
CA MET A 1 43.59 -24.94 7.77
C MET A 1 43.46 -26.44 8.01
N ILE A 2 42.46 -27.11 7.44
CA ILE A 2 42.55 -28.16 6.38
C ILE A 2 41.36 -29.06 6.76
N LYS A 3 40.28 -29.30 6.02
CA LYS A 3 40.06 -29.85 4.66
C LYS A 3 38.55 -29.59 4.38
N LEU A 4 38.15 -28.98 3.26
CA LEU A 4 37.77 -29.68 2.01
C LEU A 4 36.81 -30.86 2.26
N PHE A 5 35.50 -30.69 2.03
CA PHE A 5 34.77 -30.85 0.74
C PHE A 5 34.53 -32.32 0.36
N ILE A 6 33.36 -32.61 -0.25
CA ILE A 6 33.01 -33.82 -1.04
C ILE A 6 32.57 -34.99 -0.11
N THR A 7 31.38 -35.60 -0.10
CA THR A 7 30.29 -35.88 -1.05
C THR A 7 29.22 -36.65 -0.27
N THR A 8 27.93 -36.32 -0.35
CA THR A 8 26.90 -37.23 -0.93
C THR A 8 25.67 -36.39 -1.34
N LEU A 9 25.47 -36.12 -2.63
CA LEU A 9 24.71 -36.92 -3.60
C LEU A 9 23.18 -36.77 -3.49
N LEU A 10 22.60 -36.22 -4.57
CA LEU A 10 21.21 -36.35 -5.04
C LEU A 10 20.08 -35.79 -4.17
N LEU A 11 19.62 -34.60 -4.56
CA LEU A 11 18.29 -34.40 -5.15
C LEU A 11 18.25 -32.97 -5.70
N VAL A 12 18.70 -32.80 -6.94
CA VAL A 12 18.44 -31.58 -7.72
C VAL A 12 16.95 -31.61 -8.05
N SER A 13 16.15 -31.05 -7.14
CA SER A 13 14.72 -30.88 -7.32
C SER A 13 14.47 -29.91 -8.48
N LEU A 14 14.12 -30.47 -9.63
CA LEU A 14 13.59 -29.79 -10.80
C LEU A 14 12.25 -29.13 -10.45
N PHE A 15 12.26 -27.90 -9.92
CA PHE A 15 11.06 -27.08 -9.83
C PHE A 15 11.42 -25.59 -9.97
N THR A 16 11.80 -25.16 -11.17
CA THR A 16 11.61 -23.76 -11.56
C THR A 16 10.37 -23.68 -12.44
N ALA A 17 9.20 -23.60 -11.79
CA ALA A 17 8.01 -23.09 -12.47
C ALA A 17 8.23 -21.60 -12.78
N PRO A 18 7.80 -21.10 -13.94
CA PRO A 18 7.76 -19.67 -14.18
C PRO A 18 6.76 -19.05 -13.20
N VAL A 19 7.25 -18.16 -12.36
CA VAL A 19 6.42 -17.28 -11.54
C VAL A 19 5.44 -16.56 -12.47
N LEU A 20 4.16 -16.85 -12.31
CA LEU A 20 3.10 -16.00 -12.85
C LEU A 20 3.31 -14.61 -12.24
N ALA A 21 3.31 -13.60 -13.09
CA ALA A 21 3.35 -12.21 -12.67
C ALA A 21 2.21 -11.97 -11.68
N ASP A 22 2.54 -11.86 -10.40
CA ASP A 22 1.62 -11.37 -9.39
C ASP A 22 1.49 -9.88 -9.61
N ASN A 23 0.31 -9.49 -10.09
CA ASN A 23 -0.11 -8.12 -10.24
C ASN A 23 -0.15 -7.52 -8.84
N GLN A 24 0.86 -6.73 -8.51
CA GLN A 24 1.12 -6.22 -7.18
C GLN A 24 0.03 -5.21 -6.78
N GLN A 25 -1.12 -5.74 -6.36
CA GLN A 25 -2.10 -5.04 -5.55
C GLN A 25 -1.63 -5.20 -4.10
N PRO A 26 -1.25 -4.12 -3.41
CA PRO A 26 -0.92 -4.18 -2.00
C PRO A 26 -2.11 -4.78 -1.24
N SER A 27 -1.83 -5.91 -0.60
CA SER A 27 -2.77 -6.73 0.14
C SER A 27 -3.29 -5.98 1.36
N ASP A 28 -4.62 -5.93 1.48
CA ASP A 28 -5.42 -5.32 2.57
C ASP A 28 -5.10 -5.82 4.00
N SER A 29 -4.11 -6.69 4.17
CA SER A 29 -3.83 -7.40 5.42
C SER A 29 -2.84 -6.68 6.35
N ASP A 30 -2.24 -5.57 5.92
CA ASP A 30 -1.27 -4.82 6.73
C ASP A 30 -1.89 -3.61 7.45
N LYS A 31 -3.21 -3.51 7.57
CA LYS A 31 -3.94 -2.31 8.03
C LYS A 31 -3.63 -1.83 9.47
N ALA A 32 -2.95 -2.59 10.31
CA ALA A 32 -2.83 -2.26 11.75
C ALA A 32 -1.59 -1.43 12.14
N LYS A 33 -0.70 -1.04 11.21
CA LYS A 33 0.49 -0.24 11.58
C LYS A 33 1.01 0.70 10.48
N GLN A 34 0.17 1.21 9.59
CA GLN A 34 0.70 1.83 8.36
C GLN A 34 0.98 3.34 8.47
N PRO A 35 2.14 3.79 7.95
CA PRO A 35 2.36 5.19 7.57
C PRO A 35 1.30 5.65 6.56
N LEU A 36 1.29 6.95 6.24
CA LEU A 36 0.38 7.56 5.27
C LEU A 36 0.28 6.73 3.96
N PRO A 37 -0.91 6.64 3.34
CA PRO A 37 -1.16 5.80 2.17
C PRO A 37 -0.30 6.21 0.97
N GLU A 38 0.00 5.28 0.07
CA GLU A 38 0.94 5.52 -1.04
C GLU A 38 0.52 6.64 -1.99
N CYS A 39 -0.79 6.91 -2.11
CA CYS A 39 -1.31 8.00 -2.95
C CYS A 39 -0.70 9.37 -2.60
N VAL A 40 -0.22 9.56 -1.35
CA VAL A 40 0.42 10.82 -0.95
C VAL A 40 1.73 11.09 -1.68
N LYS A 41 2.34 10.05 -2.27
CA LYS A 41 3.53 10.17 -3.12
C LYS A 41 3.20 10.58 -4.56
N THR A 42 1.93 10.49 -4.96
CA THR A 42 1.46 10.77 -6.32
C THR A 42 0.29 11.77 -6.27
N ASP A 43 -0.93 11.27 -6.30
CA ASP A 43 -2.18 12.03 -6.24
C ASP A 43 -3.19 11.21 -5.44
N CYS A 44 -3.87 11.85 -4.48
CA CYS A 44 -4.92 11.21 -3.69
C CYS A 44 -6.28 11.74 -4.12
N ASN A 45 -7.20 10.81 -4.33
CA ASN A 45 -8.59 11.08 -4.68
C ASN A 45 -9.49 10.35 -3.69
N CYS A 46 -10.74 10.77 -3.60
CA CYS A 46 -11.72 10.06 -2.76
C CYS A 46 -11.97 8.60 -3.17
N SER A 47 -11.67 8.22 -4.42
CA SER A 47 -11.74 6.83 -4.88
C SER A 47 -10.61 5.94 -4.35
N ASP A 48 -9.53 6.53 -3.84
CA ASP A 48 -8.35 5.78 -3.36
C ASP A 48 -8.53 5.30 -1.91
N PHE A 49 -9.60 5.76 -1.24
CA PHE A 49 -9.90 5.44 0.16
C PHE A 49 -11.12 4.53 0.26
N LYS A 50 -11.05 3.54 1.15
CA LYS A 50 -12.18 2.64 1.41
C LYS A 50 -13.15 3.26 2.41
N THR A 51 -12.65 4.10 3.31
CA THR A 51 -13.47 4.78 4.32
C THR A 51 -13.08 6.25 4.44
N GLN A 52 -14.03 7.07 4.90
CA GLN A 52 -13.81 8.49 5.13
C GLN A 52 -12.70 8.74 6.15
N GLU A 53 -12.56 7.88 7.16
CA GLU A 53 -11.50 7.99 8.16
C GLU A 53 -10.10 7.78 7.56
N GLU A 54 -9.96 7.05 6.45
CA GLU A 54 -8.67 6.92 5.76
C GLU A 54 -8.32 8.20 5.00
N ALA A 55 -9.30 8.80 4.32
CA ALA A 55 -9.14 10.09 3.67
C ALA A 55 -8.87 11.20 4.71
N GLN A 56 -9.55 11.16 5.86
CA GLN A 56 -9.39 12.14 6.93
C GLN A 56 -7.96 12.15 7.46
N ARG A 57 -7.33 10.97 7.65
CA ARG A 57 -5.92 10.92 8.05
C ARG A 57 -4.98 11.62 7.06
N VAL A 58 -5.30 11.61 5.77
CA VAL A 58 -4.53 12.33 4.76
C VAL A 58 -4.77 13.84 4.87
N LEU A 59 -6.02 14.28 5.02
CA LEU A 59 -6.32 15.70 5.24
C LEU A 59 -5.65 16.24 6.51
N ASP A 60 -5.71 15.49 7.61
CA ASP A 60 -5.08 15.86 8.88
C ASP A 60 -3.55 15.97 8.76
N ALA A 61 -2.93 15.09 7.97
CA ALA A 61 -1.50 15.15 7.68
C ALA A 61 -1.11 16.27 6.71
N PHE A 62 -2.02 16.64 5.80
CA PHE A 62 -1.81 17.66 4.78
C PHE A 62 -2.94 18.72 4.81
N PRO A 63 -2.98 19.57 5.85
CA PRO A 63 -4.12 20.48 6.11
C PRO A 63 -4.28 21.62 5.10
N ARG A 64 -3.31 21.79 4.18
CA ARG A 64 -3.45 22.69 3.03
C ARG A 64 -4.27 22.08 1.89
N ASP A 65 -4.74 20.85 2.09
CA ASP A 65 -5.52 20.05 1.15
C ASP A 65 -4.98 20.07 -0.29
N PRO A 66 -3.70 19.70 -0.51
CA PRO A 66 -3.11 19.69 -1.84
C PRO A 66 -3.82 18.72 -2.79
N TYR A 67 -4.46 17.69 -2.23
CA TYR A 67 -5.18 16.63 -2.94
C TYR A 67 -6.67 16.92 -3.12
N LYS A 68 -7.18 18.06 -2.59
CA LYS A 68 -8.58 18.48 -2.72
C LYS A 68 -9.58 17.44 -2.18
N LEU A 69 -9.24 16.80 -1.08
CA LEU A 69 -10.10 15.85 -0.38
C LEU A 69 -11.25 16.55 0.35
N ASP A 70 -11.09 17.82 0.72
CA ASP A 70 -12.10 18.66 1.41
C ASP A 70 -12.34 19.94 0.58
N ARG A 71 -13.18 19.80 -0.44
CA ARG A 71 -13.37 20.84 -1.47
C ARG A 71 -14.16 22.05 -0.95
N ASP A 72 -15.05 21.83 -0.02
CA ASP A 72 -15.88 22.85 0.63
C ASP A 72 -15.27 23.39 1.92
N LYS A 73 -14.18 22.79 2.40
CA LYS A 73 -13.33 23.28 3.49
C LYS A 73 -14.04 23.26 4.84
N ASP A 74 -14.87 22.25 5.07
CA ASP A 74 -15.59 22.09 6.33
C ASP A 74 -14.82 21.21 7.35
N GLY A 75 -13.64 20.74 6.95
CA GLY A 75 -12.74 19.92 7.75
C GLY A 75 -12.98 18.42 7.59
N ILE A 76 -13.92 18.01 6.74
CA ILE A 76 -14.31 16.62 6.57
C ILE A 76 -13.89 16.12 5.19
N ALA A 77 -12.87 15.26 5.15
CA ALA A 77 -12.36 14.71 3.90
C ALA A 77 -13.39 13.77 3.23
N CYS A 78 -13.53 13.89 1.93
CA CYS A 78 -14.31 12.98 1.08
C CYS A 78 -15.73 12.72 1.58
N GLU A 79 -16.33 13.75 2.18
CA GLU A 79 -17.69 13.67 2.64
C GLU A 79 -18.69 13.52 1.50
N LYS A 80 -19.87 12.98 1.83
CA LYS A 80 -20.96 12.92 0.88
C LYS A 80 -21.50 14.33 0.64
N PRO A 81 -21.85 14.70 -0.60
CA PRO A 81 -22.41 16.01 -0.89
C PRO A 81 -23.62 16.30 0.01
N LYS A 82 -23.54 17.41 0.76
CA LYS A 82 -24.68 17.91 1.53
C LYS A 82 -25.71 18.48 0.55
N ARG A 83 -26.92 17.92 0.56
CA ARG A 83 -28.05 18.36 -0.26
C ARG A 83 -28.82 19.48 0.41
#